data_AF-G9MF60-F1
#
_entry.id   AF-G9MF60-F1
#
_cell.length_a   1.000
_cell.length_b   1.000
_cell.length_c   1.000
_cell.angle_alpha   90.00
_cell.angle_beta   90.00
_cell.angle_gamma   90.00
#
_symmetry.space_group_name_H-M   'P 1'
#
loop_
_entity.id
_entity.type
_entity.pdbx_description
1 polymer ?
#
loop_
_entity_poly.entity_id
_entity_poly.type
_entity_poly.pdbx_seq_one_letter_code
_entity_poly.pdbx_strand_id
1 'polypeptide(L)'
;PHVLFVACIYHDLSTIEKYDGNPKRFEIVAGDEAVQLLRKHGESESVAREAWLAMSLHTTPHIPENLGGAAQAVRLGIRTEFRGFQLAKEALTEEQWRIIKEDLPRLGIEKDLSDAVVRQALANEEKAPRITWAGELLKWKKANPDFQGTNQAF
;
A
#
# COMPACT_ATOMS: atom_id res chain seq x y z
N PRO A 1 -0.25 -18.15 4.73
CA PRO A 1 0.73 -17.37 5.55
C PRO A 1 1.75 -16.59 4.71
N HIS A 2 2.44 -17.24 3.75
CA HIS A 2 3.46 -16.57 2.94
C HIS A 2 2.88 -15.51 1.98
N VAL A 3 1.68 -15.72 1.40
CA VAL A 3 1.00 -14.70 0.56
C VAL A 3 0.78 -13.41 1.32
N LEU A 4 0.19 -13.52 2.52
CA LEU A 4 -0.07 -12.37 3.39
C LEU A 4 1.23 -11.68 3.78
N PHE A 5 2.27 -12.44 4.13
CA PHE A 5 3.59 -11.89 4.44
C PHE A 5 4.15 -11.10 3.26
N VAL A 6 4.20 -11.69 2.06
CA VAL A 6 4.67 -11.00 0.84
C VAL A 6 3.85 -9.76 0.56
N ALA A 7 2.52 -9.85 0.61
CA ALA A 7 1.65 -8.71 0.35
C ALA A 7 1.85 -7.57 1.35
N CYS A 8 1.98 -7.86 2.65
CA CYS A 8 2.25 -6.85 3.66
C CYS A 8 3.59 -6.15 3.43
N ILE A 9 4.65 -6.87 3.06
CA ILE A 9 5.96 -6.26 2.78
C ILE A 9 5.99 -5.51 1.44
N TYR A 10 5.27 -5.98 0.42
CA TYR A 10 5.41 -5.47 -0.95
C TYR A 10 4.39 -4.42 -1.37
N HIS A 11 3.28 -4.22 -0.64
CA HIS A 11 2.15 -3.41 -1.15
C HIS A 11 2.52 -1.98 -1.57
N ASP A 12 3.46 -1.34 -0.87
CA ASP A 12 3.97 0.00 -1.19
C ASP A 12 5.37 -0.01 -1.83
N LEU A 13 5.96 -1.18 -2.09
CA LEU A 13 7.35 -1.31 -2.60
C LEU A 13 7.58 -0.50 -3.88
N SER A 14 6.55 -0.42 -4.72
CA SER A 14 6.61 0.23 -6.03
C SER A 14 6.58 1.76 -6.00
N THR A 15 6.51 2.37 -4.81
CA THR A 15 6.61 3.83 -4.62
C THR A 15 8.05 4.36 -4.70
N ILE A 16 9.06 3.47 -4.66
CA ILE A 16 10.48 3.83 -4.79
C ILE A 16 10.85 4.31 -6.22
N GLU A 17 11.97 5.02 -6.35
CA GLU A 17 12.42 5.68 -7.58
C GLU A 17 12.59 4.71 -8.77
N LYS A 18 12.92 3.44 -8.50
CA LYS A 18 13.07 2.38 -9.51
C LYS A 18 11.86 2.30 -10.46
N TYR A 19 10.66 2.60 -9.98
CA TYR A 19 9.41 2.41 -10.72
C TYR A 19 8.80 3.71 -11.26
N ASP A 20 9.50 4.83 -11.18
CA ASP A 20 9.01 6.14 -11.62
C ASP A 20 8.64 6.14 -13.11
N GLY A 21 9.45 5.49 -13.95
CA GLY A 21 9.21 5.38 -15.39
C GLY A 21 8.11 4.39 -15.79
N ASN A 22 7.52 3.64 -14.86
CA ASN A 22 6.44 2.70 -15.17
C ASN A 22 5.09 3.43 -15.25
N PRO A 23 4.33 3.32 -16.36
CA PRO A 23 3.07 4.05 -16.51
C PRO A 23 1.92 3.51 -15.64
N LYS A 24 2.05 2.30 -15.09
CA LYS A 24 1.04 1.73 -14.20
C LYS A 24 1.11 2.38 -12.82
N ARG A 25 -0.06 2.44 -12.16
CA ARG A 25 -0.16 2.83 -10.73
C ARG A 25 0.69 1.90 -9.86
N PHE A 26 1.19 2.43 -8.75
CA PHE A 26 2.10 1.71 -7.87
C PHE A 26 1.47 0.38 -7.35
N GLU A 27 0.16 0.35 -7.05
CA GLU A 27 -0.51 -0.86 -6.55
C GLU A 27 -0.39 -2.04 -7.54
N ILE A 28 -0.49 -1.74 -8.84
CA ILE A 28 -0.39 -2.76 -9.90
C ILE A 28 1.06 -3.21 -10.06
N VAL A 29 2.01 -2.27 -10.01
CA VAL A 29 3.43 -2.61 -10.13
C VAL A 29 3.89 -3.47 -8.95
N ALA A 30 3.44 -3.19 -7.73
CA ALA A 30 3.70 -4.02 -6.56
C ALA A 30 3.13 -5.44 -6.74
N GLY A 31 1.90 -5.56 -7.22
CA GLY A 31 1.29 -6.85 -7.56
C GLY A 31 2.10 -7.62 -8.60
N ASP A 32 2.53 -6.96 -9.68
CA ASP A 32 3.34 -7.56 -10.75
C ASP A 32 4.70 -8.07 -10.22
N GLU A 33 5.36 -7.31 -9.33
CA GLU A 33 6.62 -7.73 -8.67
C GLU A 33 6.42 -8.94 -7.75
N ALA A 34 5.31 -8.98 -7.00
CA ALA A 34 5.01 -10.11 -6.14
C ALA A 34 4.71 -11.39 -6.90
N VAL A 35 4.01 -11.31 -8.05
CA VAL A 35 3.80 -12.46 -8.94
C VAL A 35 5.14 -13.02 -9.42
N GLN A 36 6.07 -12.15 -9.83
CA GLN A 36 7.40 -12.59 -10.26
C GLN A 36 8.17 -13.26 -9.12
N LEU A 37 8.15 -12.69 -7.91
CA LEU A 37 8.76 -13.26 -6.72
C LEU A 37 8.19 -14.66 -6.43
N LEU A 38 6.87 -14.77 -6.29
CA LEU A 38 6.20 -16.01 -5.90
C LEU A 38 6.44 -17.12 -6.94
N ARG A 39 6.35 -16.80 -8.23
CA ARG A 39 6.70 -17.75 -9.30
C ARG A 39 8.15 -18.22 -9.22
N LYS A 40 9.10 -17.32 -8.93
CA LYS A 40 10.51 -17.67 -8.75
C LYS A 40 10.72 -18.62 -7.56
N HIS A 41 9.86 -18.55 -6.55
CA HIS A 41 9.85 -19.45 -5.40
C HIS A 41 9.01 -20.73 -5.62
N GLY A 42 8.50 -20.97 -6.83
CA GLY A 42 7.76 -22.19 -7.17
C GLY A 42 6.30 -22.20 -6.73
N GLU A 43 5.76 -21.07 -6.31
CA GLU A 43 4.36 -20.96 -5.91
C GLU A 43 3.41 -21.05 -7.12
N SER A 44 2.20 -21.54 -6.88
CA SER A 44 1.21 -21.72 -7.93
C SER A 44 0.64 -20.39 -8.45
N GLU A 45 0.07 -20.43 -9.65
CA GLU A 45 -0.62 -19.27 -10.24
C GLU A 45 -1.78 -18.76 -9.38
N SER A 46 -2.48 -19.64 -8.66
CA SER A 46 -3.56 -19.22 -7.76
C SER A 46 -3.04 -18.43 -6.57
N VAL A 47 -1.90 -18.85 -6.01
CA VAL A 47 -1.21 -18.18 -4.91
C VAL A 47 -0.67 -16.82 -5.37
N ALA A 48 0.00 -16.79 -6.53
CA ALA A 48 0.49 -15.56 -7.13
C ALA A 48 -0.66 -14.56 -7.42
N ARG A 49 -1.80 -15.07 -7.90
CA ARG A 49 -3.01 -14.28 -8.13
C ARG A 49 -3.59 -13.71 -6.84
N GLU A 50 -3.64 -14.48 -5.76
CA GLU A 50 -4.12 -14.00 -4.47
C GLU A 50 -3.25 -12.83 -3.96
N ALA A 51 -1.93 -12.97 -4.06
CA ALA A 51 -1.00 -11.89 -3.71
C ALA A 51 -1.23 -10.65 -4.58
N TRP A 52 -1.33 -10.84 -5.90
CA TRP A 52 -1.58 -9.75 -6.85
C TRP A 52 -2.87 -8.99 -6.54
N LEU A 53 -3.95 -9.71 -6.18
CA LEU A 53 -5.22 -9.09 -5.78
C LEU A 53 -5.09 -8.31 -4.47
N ALA A 54 -4.40 -8.88 -3.48
CA ALA A 54 -4.18 -8.22 -2.20
C ALA A 54 -3.45 -6.87 -2.37
N MET A 55 -2.41 -6.83 -3.21
CA MET A 55 -1.67 -5.62 -3.50
C MET A 55 -2.42 -4.68 -4.43
N SER A 56 -3.02 -5.15 -5.52
CA SER A 56 -3.66 -4.27 -6.50
C SER A 56 -4.90 -3.55 -5.97
N LEU A 57 -5.52 -4.09 -4.93
CA LEU A 57 -6.77 -3.58 -4.36
C LEU A 57 -6.59 -2.85 -3.03
N HIS A 58 -5.38 -2.83 -2.44
CA HIS A 58 -5.19 -2.40 -1.05
C HIS A 58 -5.61 -0.93 -0.78
N THR A 59 -5.51 -0.05 -1.77
CA THR A 59 -5.96 1.34 -1.69
C THR A 59 -7.46 1.52 -1.96
N THR A 60 -8.15 0.49 -2.44
CA THR A 60 -9.55 0.56 -2.87
C THR A 60 -10.50 0.28 -1.70
N PRO A 61 -11.39 1.21 -1.32
CA PRO A 61 -12.36 0.97 -0.26
C PRO A 61 -13.41 -0.10 -0.62
N HIS A 62 -13.86 -0.83 0.40
CA HIS A 62 -14.95 -1.80 0.40
C HIS A 62 -14.74 -3.08 -0.42
N ILE A 63 -13.99 -3.06 -1.52
CA ILE A 63 -13.78 -4.25 -2.35
C ILE A 63 -12.95 -5.33 -1.62
N PRO A 64 -11.68 -5.09 -1.25
CA PRO A 64 -10.85 -6.10 -0.60
C PRO A 64 -11.40 -6.55 0.76
N GLU A 65 -12.14 -5.70 1.49
CA GLU A 65 -12.79 -6.08 2.75
C GLU A 65 -13.80 -7.23 2.59
N ASN A 66 -14.34 -7.45 1.38
CA ASN A 66 -15.34 -8.47 1.08
C ASN A 66 -14.79 -9.68 0.32
N LEU A 67 -13.51 -9.69 -0.06
CA LEU A 67 -12.89 -10.82 -0.79
C LEU A 67 -12.38 -11.94 0.12
N GLY A 68 -12.16 -11.66 1.40
CA GLY A 68 -11.51 -12.57 2.33
C GLY A 68 -10.01 -12.74 2.09
N GLY A 69 -9.40 -13.73 2.75
CA GLY A 69 -8.01 -14.13 2.54
C GLY A 69 -6.99 -12.99 2.74
N ALA A 70 -5.91 -13.02 1.96
CA ALA A 70 -4.85 -12.01 2.07
C ALA A 70 -5.33 -10.58 1.72
N ALA A 71 -6.24 -10.43 0.76
CA ALA A 71 -6.74 -9.11 0.35
C ALA A 71 -7.48 -8.40 1.49
N GLN A 72 -8.37 -9.12 2.18
CA GLN A 72 -9.07 -8.58 3.35
C GLN A 72 -8.09 -8.26 4.47
N ALA A 73 -7.16 -9.17 4.77
CA ALA A 73 -6.21 -8.98 5.87
C ALA A 73 -5.30 -7.76 5.65
N VAL A 74 -4.71 -7.59 4.46
CA VAL A 74 -3.89 -6.40 4.12
C VAL A 74 -4.71 -5.13 4.25
N ARG A 75 -5.93 -5.12 3.69
CA ARG A 75 -6.79 -3.94 3.76
C ARG A 75 -7.14 -3.55 5.20
N LEU A 76 -7.48 -4.52 6.04
CA LEU A 76 -7.78 -4.26 7.45
C LEU A 76 -6.55 -3.76 8.20
N GLY A 77 -5.37 -4.30 7.93
CA GLY A 77 -4.10 -3.79 8.47
C GLY A 77 -3.87 -2.31 8.12
N ILE A 78 -4.06 -1.94 6.85
CA ILE A 78 -3.91 -0.55 6.38
C ILE A 78 -4.95 0.38 7.02
N ARG A 79 -6.18 -0.11 7.22
CA ARG A 79 -7.22 0.66 7.94
C ARG A 79 -6.87 0.86 9.41
N THR A 80 -6.23 -0.13 10.05
CA THR A 80 -5.69 0.02 11.41
C THR A 80 -4.59 1.09 11.43
N GLU A 81 -3.69 1.06 10.44
CA GLU A 81 -2.53 1.95 10.39
C GLU A 81 -2.90 3.42 10.13
N PHE A 82 -3.87 3.69 9.23
CA PHE A 82 -4.14 5.05 8.74
C PHE A 82 -5.57 5.56 8.95
N ARG A 83 -6.54 4.69 9.25
CA ARG A 83 -7.98 5.03 9.22
C ARG A 83 -8.68 4.79 10.56
N GLY A 84 -7.91 4.62 11.63
CA GLY A 84 -8.44 4.48 12.98
C GLY A 84 -9.32 3.24 13.19
N PHE A 85 -9.20 2.23 12.33
CA PHE A 85 -9.85 0.95 12.60
C PHE A 85 -9.18 0.31 13.81
N GLN A 86 -9.92 0.16 14.90
CA GLN A 86 -9.35 -0.36 16.13
C GLN A 86 -9.33 -1.88 16.09
N LEU A 87 -8.12 -2.43 16.17
CA LEU A 87 -7.95 -3.85 16.40
C LEU A 87 -8.26 -4.15 17.88
N ALA A 88 -9.02 -5.22 18.14
CA ALA A 88 -9.23 -5.70 19.50
C ALA A 88 -7.87 -5.99 20.17
N LYS A 89 -7.74 -5.72 21.47
CA LYS A 89 -6.46 -5.92 22.17
C LYS A 89 -6.00 -7.37 22.06
N GLU A 90 -6.94 -8.31 22.11
CA GLU A 90 -6.74 -9.75 22.07
C GLU A 90 -6.41 -10.28 20.67
N ALA A 91 -6.47 -9.44 19.64
CA ALA A 91 -6.14 -9.83 18.27
C ALA A 91 -4.64 -10.08 18.07
N LEU A 92 -3.80 -9.55 18.96
CA LEU A 92 -2.35 -9.75 18.96
C LEU A 92 -1.88 -10.14 20.36
N THR A 93 -0.78 -10.88 20.43
CA THR A 93 -0.12 -11.17 21.70
C THR A 93 0.52 -9.89 22.27
N GLU A 94 0.77 -9.87 23.59
CA GLU A 94 1.47 -8.76 24.24
C GLU A 94 2.85 -8.50 23.59
N GLU A 95 3.56 -9.56 23.17
CA GLU A 95 4.83 -9.43 22.46
C GLU A 95 4.67 -8.79 21.07
N GLN A 96 3.63 -9.15 20.30
CA GLN A 96 3.36 -8.52 19.01
C GLN A 96 3.01 -7.04 19.17
N TRP A 97 2.25 -6.69 20.21
CA TRP A 97 1.99 -5.29 20.53
C TRP A 97 3.26 -4.53 20.90
N ARG A 98 4.17 -5.15 21.67
CA ARG A 98 5.47 -4.57 22.00
C ARG A 98 6.27 -4.29 20.73
N ILE A 99 6.41 -5.27 19.83
CA ILE A 99 7.12 -5.11 18.56
C ILE A 99 6.55 -3.94 17.74
N ILE A 100 5.22 -3.87 17.57
CA ILE A 100 4.59 -2.80 16.79
C ILE A 100 4.82 -1.42 17.43
N LYS A 101 4.78 -1.31 18.76
CA LYS A 101 4.86 -0.03 19.46
C LYS A 101 6.30 0.45 19.67
N GLU A 102 7.23 -0.47 19.88
CA GLU A 102 8.59 -0.18 20.33
C GLU A 102 9.65 -0.44 19.24
N ASP A 103 9.51 -1.53 18.48
CA ASP A 103 10.52 -1.93 17.50
C ASP A 103 10.24 -1.39 16.09
N LEU A 104 8.99 -0.99 15.80
CA LEU A 104 8.53 -0.49 14.51
C LEU A 104 7.91 0.92 14.63
N PRO A 105 8.72 1.97 14.88
CA PRO A 105 8.20 3.32 15.06
C PRO A 105 7.49 3.82 13.79
N ARG A 106 6.36 4.52 13.95
CA ARG A 106 5.57 5.08 12.83
C ARG A 106 6.33 6.12 11.99
N LEU A 107 7.25 6.87 12.62
CA LEU A 107 7.94 8.00 11.99
C LEU A 107 6.94 8.97 11.31
N GLY A 108 7.30 9.53 10.14
CA GLY A 108 6.47 10.45 9.36
C GLY A 108 5.78 9.79 8.16
N ILE A 109 5.38 8.51 8.29
CA ILE A 109 4.98 7.66 7.16
C ILE A 109 3.89 8.26 6.26
N GLU A 110 2.91 9.00 6.80
CA GLU A 110 1.86 9.62 5.97
C GLU A 110 2.44 10.66 5.01
N LYS A 111 3.43 11.42 5.47
CA LYS A 111 4.15 12.39 4.64
C LYS A 111 5.03 11.67 3.63
N ASP A 112 5.86 10.73 4.07
CA ASP A 112 6.82 10.05 3.21
C ASP A 112 6.13 9.26 2.09
N LEU A 113 5.04 8.56 2.41
CA LEU A 113 4.26 7.81 1.44
C LEU A 113 3.53 8.74 0.45
N SER A 114 2.89 9.81 0.94
CA SER A 114 2.24 10.77 0.03
C SER A 114 3.24 11.45 -0.89
N ASP A 115 4.41 11.84 -0.39
CA ASP A 115 5.46 12.46 -1.18
C ASP A 115 6.01 11.50 -2.25
N ALA A 116 6.22 10.23 -1.92
CA ALA A 116 6.68 9.23 -2.88
C ALA A 116 5.67 9.02 -4.03
N VAL A 117 4.38 8.89 -3.70
CA VAL A 117 3.31 8.75 -4.69
C VAL A 117 3.16 10.01 -5.54
N VAL A 118 3.20 11.19 -4.92
CA VAL A 118 3.10 12.48 -5.62
C VAL A 118 4.30 12.73 -6.53
N ARG A 119 5.51 12.41 -6.09
CA ARG A 119 6.73 12.50 -6.90
C ARG A 119 6.58 11.72 -8.20
N GLN A 120 6.14 10.46 -8.09
CA GLN A 120 5.86 9.61 -9.26
C GLN A 120 4.77 10.21 -10.16
N ALA A 121 3.69 10.69 -9.56
CA ALA A 121 2.55 11.24 -10.28
C ALA A 121 2.85 12.58 -10.99
N LEU A 122 3.75 13.40 -10.45
CA LEU A 122 4.23 14.63 -11.09
C LEU A 122 5.11 14.32 -12.32
N ALA A 123 5.90 13.24 -12.26
CA ALA A 123 6.71 12.80 -13.39
C ALA A 123 5.88 12.10 -14.47
N ASN A 124 4.86 11.34 -14.08
CA ASN A 124 3.94 10.67 -14.99
C ASN A 124 2.52 10.62 -14.40
N GLU A 125 1.64 11.48 -14.91
CA GLU A 125 0.26 11.59 -14.42
C GLU A 125 -0.60 10.34 -14.68
N GLU A 126 -0.20 9.46 -15.62
CA GLU A 126 -0.91 8.18 -15.85
C GLU A 126 -0.86 7.27 -14.62
N LYS A 127 0.15 7.43 -13.75
CA LYS A 127 0.28 6.71 -12.49
C LYS A 127 -0.75 7.14 -11.44
N ALA A 128 -1.37 8.30 -11.61
CA ALA A 128 -2.37 8.86 -10.70
C ALA A 128 -3.67 9.23 -11.44
N PRO A 129 -4.41 8.25 -11.97
CA PRO A 129 -5.67 8.52 -12.66
C PRO A 129 -6.64 9.29 -11.77
N ARG A 130 -7.51 10.09 -12.40
CA ARG A 130 -8.58 10.81 -11.68
C ARG A 130 -9.46 9.85 -10.89
N ILE A 131 -9.96 10.31 -9.74
CA ILE A 131 -10.87 9.55 -8.86
C ILE A 131 -10.16 8.30 -8.27
N THR A 132 -8.85 8.39 -8.08
CA THR A 132 -8.06 7.42 -7.29
C THR A 132 -7.41 8.14 -6.13
N TRP A 133 -6.95 7.40 -5.12
CA TRP A 133 -6.25 7.99 -3.97
C TRP A 133 -4.99 8.78 -4.42
N ALA A 134 -4.14 8.18 -5.26
CA ALA A 134 -3.00 8.87 -5.87
C ALA A 134 -3.41 10.11 -6.68
N GLY A 135 -4.54 10.04 -7.40
CA GLY A 135 -5.10 11.18 -8.14
C GLY A 135 -5.50 12.35 -7.24
N GLU A 136 -6.12 12.09 -6.09
CA GLU A 136 -6.47 13.16 -5.13
C GLU A 136 -5.21 13.74 -4.46
N LEU A 137 -4.20 12.92 -4.15
CA LEU A 137 -2.91 13.41 -3.65
C LEU A 137 -2.24 14.35 -4.66
N LEU A 138 -2.18 13.96 -5.93
CA LEU A 138 -1.60 14.77 -7.01
C LEU A 138 -2.37 16.09 -7.18
N LYS A 139 -3.71 16.02 -7.23
CA LYS A 139 -4.58 17.19 -7.34
C LYS A 139 -4.33 18.17 -6.19
N TRP A 140 -4.22 17.66 -4.96
CA TRP A 140 -3.94 18.48 -3.79
C TRP A 140 -2.56 19.13 -3.86
N LYS A 141 -1.52 18.38 -4.25
CA LYS A 141 -0.15 18.92 -4.41
C LYS A 141 -0.11 20.02 -5.47
N LYS A 142 -0.76 19.82 -6.62
CA LYS A 142 -0.83 20.82 -7.69
C LYS A 142 -1.49 22.13 -7.24
N ALA A 143 -2.48 22.04 -6.34
CA ALA A 143 -3.12 23.21 -5.74
C ALA A 143 -2.28 23.88 -4.63
N ASN A 144 -1.31 23.16 -4.04
CA ASN A 144 -0.50 23.61 -2.91
C ASN A 144 1.00 23.28 -3.13
N PRO A 145 1.65 23.84 -4.17
CA PRO A 145 2.98 23.42 -4.59
C PRO A 145 4.06 23.61 -3.52
N ASP A 146 3.96 24.68 -2.73
CA ASP A 146 4.98 25.06 -1.75
C ASP A 146 4.78 24.40 -0.37
N PHE A 147 3.64 23.74 -0.14
CA PHE A 147 3.38 23.09 1.15
C PHE A 147 4.30 21.88 1.35
N GLN A 148 4.92 21.82 2.54
CA GLN A 148 5.94 20.82 2.92
C GLN A 148 5.48 19.85 4.02
N GLY A 149 4.28 20.01 4.57
CA GLY A 149 3.73 19.08 5.55
C GLY A 149 3.08 17.85 4.91
N THR A 150 2.38 17.04 5.70
CA THR A 150 1.58 15.91 5.20
C THR A 150 0.50 16.38 4.23
N ASN A 151 0.43 15.76 3.06
CA ASN A 151 -0.60 16.05 2.07
C ASN A 151 -2.00 15.90 2.70
N GLN A 152 -2.82 16.94 2.66
CA GLN A 152 -4.11 16.94 3.35
C GLN A 152 -5.20 16.09 2.64
N ALA A 153 -4.87 15.52 1.47
CA ALA A 153 -5.69 14.50 0.81
C ALA A 153 -5.28 13.06 1.15
N PHE A 154 -4.29 12.86 2.04
CA PHE A 154 -3.88 11.54 2.52
C PHE A 154 -4.98 10.83 3.31
#